data_AF-A0A1L5KFA8-F1
#
_entry.id   AF-A0A1L5KFA8-F1
#
_cell.length_a   1.000
_cell.length_b   1.000
_cell.length_c   1.000
_cell.angle_alpha   90.00
_cell.angle_beta   90.00
_cell.angle_gamma   90.00
#
_symmetry.space_group_name_H-M   'P 1'
#
loop_
_entity.id
_entity.type
_entity.pdbx_description
1 polymer ?
#
loop_
_entity_poly.entity_id
_entity_poly.type
_entity_poly.pdbx_seq_one_letter_code
_entity_poly.pdbx_strand_id
1 'polypeptide(L)'
;REREIPELILTKNLAGMEIDSRAAQIAELALAMCAREHDRRFFRRGVRADVTVLSSIPLGEDELPGNKKLAEELSHLGEIGSLLNPSEDEIDELKAAAASCSEDLFASATKTKLESAVAICEKLSRRFICVVANPPYMGSSSFNPFMSKWVKKNYPDVKSDLFSSFVVRMFSLAKDHGECGVMSPFVWMFIGSYEKPRNEIIDNRTLTSLIQLEYSGFAGATVPICTYTFHNSFVKGYKGGYVRLSDFVGAAVQAPKALEAIRNPDCGWFYRRDAETFKQIPGTPIAYWASDALVESFSKGKRLDAIATPRQGLATSDNGRFLRKWWEVAPSNTSRDCGGRSEAKQSGSRWFPIIRGGSYRKWWGDYDEVVNWLDDGREMKEAILAKYTYLSTPDFVIKNQGDYFKPAVSWSKISSSLASFRFAPRGMLFEVAGACLFAE
;
A
#
# COMPACT_ATOMS: atom_id res chain seq x y z
N ARG A 1 -5.55 -7.01 46.26
CA ARG A 1 -4.50 -7.38 45.28
C ARG A 1 -5.08 -7.83 43.95
N GLU A 2 -5.56 -9.07 43.75
CA GLU A 2 -6.00 -9.50 42.39
C GLU A 2 -7.15 -8.65 41.82
N ARG A 3 -8.10 -8.25 42.67
CA ARG A 3 -9.22 -7.35 42.28
C ARG A 3 -8.82 -5.90 42.00
N GLU A 4 -7.60 -5.48 42.34
CA GLU A 4 -7.08 -4.13 42.02
C GLU A 4 -6.34 -4.10 40.68
N ILE A 5 -5.92 -5.27 40.17
CA ILE A 5 -5.14 -5.37 38.92
C ILE A 5 -5.88 -4.73 37.74
N PRO A 6 -7.19 -4.97 37.50
CA PRO A 6 -7.88 -4.36 36.36
C PRO A 6 -7.91 -2.83 36.43
N GLU A 7 -8.10 -2.28 37.63
CA GLU A 7 -8.10 -0.84 37.85
C GLU A 7 -6.73 -0.22 37.55
N LEU A 8 -5.65 -0.85 38.03
CA LEU A 8 -4.29 -0.41 37.74
C LEU A 8 -3.99 -0.49 36.24
N ILE A 9 -4.37 -1.58 35.55
CA ILE A 9 -4.14 -1.71 34.11
C ILE A 9 -4.84 -0.58 33.34
N LEU A 10 -6.13 -0.36 33.62
CA LEU A 10 -6.95 0.62 32.89
C LEU A 10 -6.57 2.07 33.16
N THR A 11 -6.00 2.37 34.32
CA THR A 11 -5.64 3.75 34.71
C THR A 11 -4.16 4.07 34.56
N LYS A 12 -3.28 3.07 34.45
CA LYS A 12 -1.81 3.26 34.43
C LYS A 12 -1.11 2.64 33.24
N ASN A 13 -1.62 1.57 32.64
CA ASN A 13 -0.88 0.78 31.66
C ASN A 13 -1.49 0.79 30.25
N LEU A 14 -2.80 0.98 30.13
CA LEU A 14 -3.50 0.98 28.85
C LEU A 14 -4.06 2.37 28.56
N ALA A 15 -3.81 2.86 27.34
CA ALA A 15 -4.42 4.07 26.83
C ALA A 15 -4.84 3.88 25.37
N GLY A 16 -5.90 4.59 24.97
CA GLY A 16 -6.46 4.56 23.63
C GLY A 16 -6.76 5.96 23.11
N MET A 17 -6.79 6.10 21.80
CA MET A 17 -7.15 7.32 21.08
C MET A 17 -8.08 6.96 19.94
N GLU A 18 -9.19 7.69 19.79
CA GLU A 18 -10.20 7.42 18.79
C GLU A 18 -10.88 8.73 18.37
N ILE A 19 -11.29 8.88 17.11
CA ILE A 19 -12.01 10.06 16.61
C ILE A 19 -13.54 9.88 16.71
N ASP A 20 -14.06 8.65 16.61
CA ASP A 20 -15.50 8.35 16.77
C ASP A 20 -15.85 8.10 18.25
N SER A 21 -16.68 8.97 18.82
CA SER A 21 -17.10 8.89 20.22
C SER A 21 -17.85 7.60 20.58
N ARG A 22 -18.57 6.99 19.63
CA ARG A 22 -19.26 5.71 19.84
C ARG A 22 -18.26 4.56 19.85
N ALA A 23 -17.26 4.58 18.98
CA ALA A 23 -16.19 3.59 18.99
C ALA A 23 -15.42 3.62 20.33
N ALA A 24 -15.11 4.81 20.84
CA ALA A 24 -14.50 4.99 22.15
C ALA A 24 -15.37 4.42 23.29
N GLN A 25 -16.68 4.70 23.29
CA GLN A 25 -17.63 4.14 24.27
C GLN A 25 -17.70 2.61 24.22
N ILE A 26 -17.71 2.02 23.02
CA ILE A 26 -17.69 0.56 22.84
C ILE A 26 -16.39 -0.02 23.39
N ALA A 27 -15.25 0.62 23.14
CA ALA A 27 -13.96 0.19 23.67
C ALA A 27 -13.92 0.27 25.21
N GLU A 28 -14.38 1.36 25.81
CA GLU A 28 -14.49 1.50 27.26
C GLU A 28 -15.38 0.41 27.88
N LEU A 29 -16.53 0.12 27.26
CA LEU A 29 -17.45 -0.91 27.71
C LEU A 29 -16.81 -2.30 27.61
N ALA A 30 -16.16 -2.62 26.49
CA ALA A 30 -15.49 -3.90 26.30
C ALA A 30 -14.39 -4.12 27.35
N LEU A 31 -13.56 -3.09 27.60
CA LEU A 31 -12.54 -3.13 28.64
C LEU A 31 -13.13 -3.29 30.04
N ALA A 32 -14.24 -2.61 30.33
CA ALA A 32 -14.94 -2.75 31.61
C ALA A 32 -15.54 -4.17 31.79
N MET A 33 -16.00 -4.82 30.71
CA MET A 33 -16.47 -6.21 30.76
C MET A 33 -15.32 -7.19 31.02
N CYS A 34 -14.17 -7.02 30.36
CA CYS A 34 -12.97 -7.80 30.66
C CYS A 34 -12.51 -7.61 32.12
N ALA A 35 -12.51 -6.38 32.62
CA ALA A 35 -12.17 -6.09 34.02
C ALA A 35 -13.15 -6.77 35.01
N ARG A 36 -14.44 -6.84 34.67
CA ARG A 36 -15.47 -7.46 35.51
C ARG A 36 -15.32 -8.97 35.64
N GLU A 37 -14.72 -9.64 34.66
CA GLU A 37 -14.40 -11.07 34.73
C GLU A 37 -13.49 -11.37 35.94
N HIS A 38 -12.57 -10.45 36.24
CA HIS A 38 -11.63 -10.56 37.37
C HIS A 38 -12.13 -9.87 38.65
N ASP A 39 -12.97 -8.84 38.55
CA ASP A 39 -13.63 -8.19 39.70
C ASP A 39 -15.14 -8.01 39.51
N ARG A 40 -15.92 -8.88 40.16
CA ARG A 40 -17.40 -8.83 40.15
C ARG A 40 -17.98 -7.50 40.62
N ARG A 41 -17.24 -6.70 41.40
CA ARG A 41 -17.68 -5.39 41.91
C ARG A 41 -17.18 -4.22 41.05
N PHE A 42 -16.48 -4.46 39.95
CA PHE A 42 -15.79 -3.43 39.14
C PHE A 42 -16.68 -2.22 38.80
N PHE A 43 -17.93 -2.43 38.39
CA PHE A 43 -18.86 -1.34 38.04
C PHE A 43 -19.21 -0.40 39.20
N ARG A 44 -18.99 -0.80 40.45
CA ARG A 44 -19.22 0.05 41.63
C ARG A 44 -18.00 0.91 41.99
N ARG A 45 -16.86 0.70 41.34
CA ARG A 45 -15.61 1.42 41.64
C ARG A 45 -15.50 2.78 40.93
N GLY A 46 -16.31 3.03 39.90
CA GLY A 46 -16.22 4.27 39.12
C GLY A 46 -14.96 4.39 38.25
N VAL A 47 -14.27 3.27 38.01
CA VAL A 47 -13.06 3.23 37.18
C VAL A 47 -13.44 3.30 35.70
N ARG A 48 -12.75 4.15 34.94
CA ARG A 48 -12.85 4.24 33.48
C ARG A 48 -11.50 3.98 32.83
N ALA A 49 -11.53 3.40 31.64
CA ALA A 49 -10.34 3.24 30.81
C ALA A 49 -9.89 4.61 30.27
N ASP A 50 -8.58 4.82 30.12
CA ASP A 50 -8.04 6.02 29.51
C ASP A 50 -8.17 5.96 27.97
N VAL A 51 -9.38 6.15 27.47
CA VAL A 51 -9.69 6.25 26.03
C VAL A 51 -10.02 7.71 25.71
N THR A 52 -9.24 8.32 24.83
CA THR A 52 -9.37 9.75 24.51
C THR A 52 -10.06 9.92 23.18
N VAL A 53 -11.17 10.66 23.19
CA VAL A 53 -11.85 11.07 21.96
C VAL A 53 -11.16 12.30 21.41
N LEU A 54 -10.62 12.20 20.20
CA LEU A 54 -9.93 13.27 19.49
C LEU A 54 -10.93 14.04 18.62
N SER A 55 -11.70 14.93 19.25
CA SER A 55 -12.64 15.82 18.58
C SER A 55 -11.99 17.12 18.13
N SER A 56 -12.42 17.67 17.00
CA SER A 56 -12.03 19.00 16.53
C SER A 56 -12.23 20.08 17.59
N ILE A 57 -11.20 20.92 17.79
CA ILE A 57 -11.20 22.06 18.71
C ILE A 57 -11.02 23.33 17.86
N PRO A 58 -12.12 23.99 17.45
CA PRO A 58 -12.04 25.18 16.61
C PRO A 58 -11.47 26.34 17.41
N LEU A 59 -10.18 26.61 17.18
CA LEU A 59 -9.46 27.76 17.71
C LEU A 59 -9.35 28.83 16.62
N GLY A 60 -9.83 30.04 16.91
CA GLY A 60 -9.66 31.19 16.03
C GLY A 60 -8.20 31.67 16.01
N GLU A 61 -7.83 32.42 14.97
CA GLU A 61 -6.47 32.98 14.87
C GLU A 61 -6.11 33.87 16.07
N ASP A 62 -7.08 34.58 16.64
CA ASP A 62 -6.90 35.44 17.81
C ASP A 62 -6.78 34.65 19.13
N GLU A 63 -7.24 33.39 19.15
CA GLU A 63 -7.18 32.52 20.34
C GLU A 63 -5.80 31.83 20.49
N LEU A 64 -5.04 31.69 19.39
CA LEU A 64 -3.65 31.20 19.39
C LEU A 64 -2.79 31.93 18.34
N PRO A 65 -2.52 33.24 18.51
CA PRO A 65 -1.94 34.09 17.48
C PRO A 65 -0.49 33.71 17.13
N GLY A 66 0.24 33.10 18.06
CA GLY A 66 1.62 32.64 17.84
C GLY A 66 1.73 31.43 16.93
N ASN A 67 0.66 30.64 16.75
CA ASN A 67 0.74 29.34 16.09
C ASN A 67 -0.52 28.99 15.29
N LYS A 68 -0.72 29.72 14.19
CA LYS A 68 -1.84 29.50 13.25
C LYS A 68 -1.88 28.07 12.71
N LYS A 69 -0.72 27.43 12.54
CA LYS A 69 -0.61 26.03 12.08
C LYS A 69 -1.28 25.11 13.08
N LEU A 70 -0.91 25.18 14.37
CA LEU A 70 -1.47 24.31 15.39
C LEU A 70 -2.97 24.57 15.59
N ALA A 71 -3.42 25.82 15.51
CA ALA A 71 -4.84 26.16 15.58
C ALA A 71 -5.66 25.51 14.44
N GLU A 72 -5.14 25.53 13.20
CA GLU A 72 -5.76 24.84 12.05
C GLU A 72 -5.77 23.32 12.27
N GLU A 73 -4.67 22.74 12.74
CA GLU A 73 -4.55 21.31 13.01
C GLU A 73 -5.52 20.82 14.10
N LEU A 74 -5.67 21.60 15.18
CA LEU A 74 -6.62 21.33 16.26
C LEU A 74 -8.07 21.44 15.78
N SER A 75 -8.36 22.39 14.89
CA SER A 75 -9.69 22.56 14.27
C SER A 75 -10.08 21.36 13.39
N HIS A 76 -9.09 20.64 12.86
CA HIS A 76 -9.26 19.43 12.07
C HIS A 76 -8.85 18.15 12.81
N LEU A 77 -8.73 18.19 14.15
CA LEU A 77 -8.29 17.04 14.95
C LEU A 77 -9.21 15.82 14.78
N GLY A 78 -10.50 16.02 14.57
CA GLY A 78 -11.45 14.94 14.26
C GLY A 78 -11.21 14.23 12.92
N GLU A 79 -10.35 14.78 12.05
CA GLU A 79 -9.99 14.20 10.75
C GLU A 79 -8.60 13.57 10.77
N ILE A 80 -7.61 14.25 11.37
CA ILE A 80 -6.22 13.77 11.42
C ILE A 80 -5.96 12.84 12.61
N GLY A 81 -6.78 12.93 13.65
CA GLY A 81 -6.70 12.09 14.85
C GLY A 81 -5.30 12.07 15.46
N SER A 82 -4.84 10.87 15.83
CA SER A 82 -3.55 10.70 16.51
C SER A 82 -2.33 10.88 15.61
N LEU A 83 -2.50 11.20 14.32
CA LEU A 83 -1.39 11.59 13.46
C LEU A 83 -0.81 12.95 13.85
N LEU A 84 -1.56 13.79 14.56
CA LEU A 84 -1.02 14.99 15.17
C LEU A 84 0.07 14.60 16.18
N ASN A 85 1.26 15.19 16.02
CA ASN A 85 2.40 15.00 16.89
C ASN A 85 2.87 16.38 17.39
N PRO A 86 2.25 16.89 18.46
CA PRO A 86 2.59 18.21 18.99
C PRO A 86 3.98 18.17 19.64
N SER A 87 4.77 19.21 19.39
CA SER A 87 6.04 19.46 20.07
C SER A 87 5.84 19.96 21.50
N GLU A 88 6.88 19.89 22.33
CA GLU A 88 6.86 20.44 23.69
C GLU A 88 6.59 21.96 23.66
N ASP A 89 7.24 22.69 22.74
CA ASP A 89 7.01 24.13 22.53
C ASP A 89 5.56 24.44 22.18
N GLU A 90 4.94 23.67 21.27
CA GLU A 90 3.52 23.83 20.91
C GLU A 90 2.57 23.59 22.11
N ILE A 91 2.93 22.68 23.02
CA ILE A 91 2.15 22.43 24.25
C ILE A 91 2.31 23.58 25.24
N ASP A 92 3.53 24.09 25.41
CA ASP A 92 3.81 25.20 26.32
C ASP A 92 3.18 26.51 25.85
N GLU A 93 3.14 26.76 24.53
CA GLU A 93 2.38 27.85 23.92
C GLU A 93 0.88 27.78 24.26
N LEU A 94 0.26 26.60 24.16
CA LEU A 94 -1.14 26.39 24.51
C LEU A 94 -1.40 26.64 26.01
N LYS A 95 -0.48 26.21 26.88
CA LYS A 95 -0.56 26.46 28.34
C LYS A 95 -0.48 27.95 28.66
N ALA A 96 0.46 28.65 28.05
CA ALA A 96 0.64 30.09 28.22
C ALA A 96 -0.61 30.86 27.74
N ALA A 97 -1.15 30.48 26.57
CA ALA A 97 -2.39 31.06 26.05
C ALA A 97 -3.56 30.85 27.02
N ALA A 98 -3.77 29.63 27.52
CA ALA A 98 -4.83 29.30 28.48
C ALA A 98 -4.71 30.10 29.79
N ALA A 99 -3.48 30.28 30.29
CA ALA A 99 -3.21 31.05 31.50
C ALA A 99 -3.43 32.57 31.33
N SER A 100 -3.35 33.07 30.10
CA SER A 100 -3.48 34.50 29.78
C SER A 100 -4.92 34.99 29.56
N CYS A 101 -5.89 34.08 29.45
CA CYS A 101 -7.30 34.45 29.25
C CYS A 101 -7.89 35.19 30.46
N SER A 102 -8.66 36.27 30.20
CA SER A 102 -9.44 36.99 31.22
C SER A 102 -10.57 36.13 31.80
N GLU A 103 -11.18 36.58 32.91
CA GLU A 103 -12.30 35.89 33.56
C GLU A 103 -13.69 36.28 33.01
N ASP A 104 -13.76 37.03 31.91
CA ASP A 104 -15.05 37.34 31.28
C ASP A 104 -15.67 36.13 30.56
N LEU A 105 -16.97 36.20 30.25
CA LEU A 105 -17.73 35.05 29.73
C LEU A 105 -17.19 34.54 28.38
N PHE A 106 -16.70 35.43 27.51
CA PHE A 106 -16.13 35.03 26.21
C PHE A 106 -14.75 34.40 26.39
N ALA A 107 -13.91 34.99 27.24
CA ALA A 107 -12.61 34.45 27.59
C ALA A 107 -12.70 33.12 28.34
N SER A 108 -13.76 32.87 29.11
CA SER A 108 -14.03 31.58 29.77
C SER A 108 -14.24 30.43 28.78
N ALA A 109 -14.96 30.68 27.68
CA ALA A 109 -15.16 29.69 26.62
C ALA A 109 -13.85 29.39 25.89
N THR A 110 -13.08 30.42 25.53
CA THR A 110 -11.75 30.29 24.91
C THR A 110 -10.78 29.54 25.82
N LYS A 111 -10.72 29.90 27.10
CA LYS A 111 -9.91 29.21 28.11
C LYS A 111 -10.22 27.72 28.18
N THR A 112 -11.51 27.36 28.20
CA THR A 112 -11.94 25.95 28.21
C THR A 112 -11.46 25.18 26.98
N LYS A 113 -11.52 25.79 25.79
CA LYS A 113 -10.99 25.17 24.56
C LYS A 113 -9.48 24.99 24.62
N LEU A 114 -8.74 26.00 25.07
CA LEU A 114 -7.28 25.96 25.19
C LEU A 114 -6.84 24.91 26.21
N GLU A 115 -7.49 24.84 27.38
CA GLU A 115 -7.24 23.79 28.38
C GLU A 115 -7.53 22.39 27.83
N SER A 116 -8.60 22.25 27.03
CA SER A 116 -8.91 21.00 26.34
C SER A 116 -7.84 20.63 25.31
N ALA A 117 -7.33 21.61 24.56
CA ALA A 117 -6.25 21.42 23.60
C ALA A 117 -4.94 21.01 24.30
N VAL A 118 -4.58 21.66 25.42
CA VAL A 118 -3.44 21.26 26.26
C VAL A 118 -3.58 19.80 26.68
N ALA A 119 -4.72 19.43 27.26
CA ALA A 119 -4.94 18.07 27.76
C ALA A 119 -4.83 17.02 26.64
N ILE A 120 -5.35 17.31 25.45
CA ILE A 120 -5.25 16.42 24.29
C ILE A 120 -3.82 16.33 23.77
N CYS A 121 -3.13 17.47 23.61
CA CYS A 121 -1.76 17.49 23.10
C CYS A 121 -0.78 16.80 24.05
N GLU A 122 -0.95 16.95 25.37
CA GLU A 122 -0.20 16.19 26.38
C GLU A 122 -0.44 14.68 26.27
N LYS A 123 -1.67 14.25 25.95
CA LYS A 123 -1.93 12.83 25.70
C LYS A 123 -1.29 12.34 24.41
N LEU A 124 -1.31 13.14 23.35
CA LEU A 124 -0.69 12.84 22.06
C LEU A 124 0.84 12.81 22.12
N SER A 125 1.48 13.50 23.06
CA SER A 125 2.93 13.51 23.24
C SER A 125 3.46 12.33 24.08
N ARG A 126 2.57 11.54 24.71
CA ARG A 126 2.97 10.37 25.49
C ARG A 126 3.69 9.33 24.66
N ARG A 127 4.70 8.70 25.29
CA ARG A 127 5.45 7.55 24.73
C ARG A 127 5.23 6.27 25.52
N PHE A 128 5.16 5.14 24.81
CA PHE A 128 4.75 3.84 25.32
C PHE A 128 5.82 2.76 25.09
N ILE A 129 5.90 1.77 25.97
CA ILE A 129 6.78 0.60 25.77
C ILE A 129 6.23 -0.37 24.72
N CYS A 130 4.92 -0.30 24.44
CA CYS A 130 4.24 -1.11 23.47
C CYS A 130 3.16 -0.26 22.78
N VAL A 131 3.14 -0.25 21.45
CA VAL A 131 2.11 0.42 20.64
C VAL A 131 1.49 -0.59 19.69
N VAL A 132 0.17 -0.71 19.72
CA VAL A 132 -0.56 -1.61 18.81
C VAL A 132 -1.58 -0.82 18.01
N ALA A 133 -1.67 -1.11 16.71
CA ALA A 133 -2.62 -0.42 15.84
C ALA A 133 -3.17 -1.32 14.73
N ASN A 134 -4.46 -1.16 14.47
CA ASN A 134 -5.10 -1.50 13.21
C ASN A 134 -5.45 -0.18 12.50
N PRO A 135 -4.49 0.49 11.86
CA PRO A 135 -4.71 1.80 11.27
C PRO A 135 -5.75 1.77 10.14
N PRO A 136 -6.39 2.90 9.80
CA PRO A 136 -7.36 2.98 8.70
C PRO A 136 -6.71 2.74 7.33
N TYR A 137 -7.38 1.96 6.47
CA TYR A 137 -6.90 1.65 5.12
C TYR A 137 -7.61 2.58 4.12
N MET A 138 -6.94 3.66 3.74
CA MET A 138 -7.55 4.74 2.97
C MET A 138 -6.51 5.37 2.06
N GLY A 139 -6.60 5.02 0.76
CA GLY A 139 -5.74 5.59 -0.26
C GLY A 139 -5.97 7.09 -0.42
N SER A 140 -4.91 7.80 -0.85
CA SER A 140 -4.91 9.27 -0.92
C SER A 140 -5.99 9.90 -1.82
N SER A 141 -6.59 9.12 -2.72
CA SER A 141 -7.72 9.54 -3.56
C SER A 141 -8.99 9.83 -2.78
N SER A 142 -9.12 9.28 -1.57
CA SER A 142 -10.29 9.47 -0.71
C SER A 142 -10.14 10.64 0.27
N PHE A 143 -8.96 11.26 0.35
CA PHE A 143 -8.72 12.38 1.26
C PHE A 143 -9.46 13.63 0.82
N ASN A 144 -10.04 14.34 1.79
CA ASN A 144 -10.55 15.69 1.55
C ASN A 144 -9.39 16.68 1.29
N PRO A 145 -9.67 17.91 0.84
CA PRO A 145 -8.62 18.88 0.49
C PRO A 145 -7.65 19.19 1.63
N PHE A 146 -8.15 19.32 2.87
CA PHE A 146 -7.32 19.58 4.05
C PHE A 146 -6.37 18.41 4.31
N MET A 147 -6.89 17.19 4.49
CA MET A 147 -6.10 15.99 4.73
C MET A 147 -5.06 15.76 3.62
N SER A 148 -5.43 15.96 2.35
CA SER A 148 -4.52 15.79 1.22
C SER A 148 -3.31 16.73 1.31
N LYS A 149 -3.55 18.01 1.65
CA LYS A 149 -2.50 19.01 1.84
C LYS A 149 -1.68 18.71 3.10
N TRP A 150 -2.34 18.38 4.19
CA TRP A 150 -1.72 18.15 5.50
C TRP A 150 -0.82 16.92 5.51
N VAL A 151 -1.29 15.77 5.00
CA VAL A 151 -0.49 14.54 4.91
C VAL A 151 0.70 14.71 3.97
N LYS A 152 0.54 15.43 2.84
CA LYS A 152 1.66 15.74 1.94
C LYS A 152 2.76 16.57 2.62
N LYS A 153 2.39 17.43 3.56
CA LYS A 153 3.31 18.30 4.30
C LYS A 153 3.99 17.56 5.45
N ASN A 154 3.21 16.85 6.27
CA ASN A 154 3.69 16.26 7.54
C ASN A 154 4.18 14.81 7.39
N TYR A 155 3.74 14.10 6.36
CA TYR A 155 4.08 12.69 6.09
C TYR A 155 4.48 12.47 4.61
N PRO A 156 5.43 13.25 4.06
CA PRO A 156 5.68 13.31 2.61
C PRO A 156 6.11 11.99 1.97
N ASP A 157 6.74 11.11 2.73
CA ASP A 157 7.26 9.82 2.27
C ASP A 157 6.28 8.65 2.43
N VAL A 158 5.16 8.87 3.12
CA VAL A 158 4.11 7.86 3.40
C VAL A 158 2.70 8.38 3.08
N LYS A 159 2.63 9.38 2.18
CA LYS A 159 1.39 10.09 1.81
C LYS A 159 0.41 9.30 0.93
N SER A 160 0.80 8.12 0.44
CA SER A 160 0.01 7.36 -0.54
C SER A 160 -1.19 6.65 0.09
N ASP A 161 -1.06 6.19 1.33
CA ASP A 161 -2.13 5.51 2.07
C ASP A 161 -2.02 5.82 3.55
N LEU A 162 -3.16 6.09 4.18
CA LEU A 162 -3.24 6.57 5.55
C LEU A 162 -2.61 5.59 6.54
N PHE A 163 -2.70 4.27 6.30
CA PHE A 163 -2.11 3.29 7.22
C PHE A 163 -0.61 3.50 7.40
N SER A 164 0.09 3.89 6.34
CA SER A 164 1.54 4.08 6.37
C SER A 164 1.96 5.32 7.16
N SER A 165 1.15 6.38 7.16
CA SER A 165 1.31 7.53 8.06
C SER A 165 1.17 7.12 9.53
N PHE A 166 0.20 6.27 9.86
CA PHE A 166 0.04 5.76 11.22
C PHE A 166 1.21 4.88 11.66
N VAL A 167 1.75 4.03 10.78
CA VAL A 167 2.95 3.23 11.07
C VAL A 167 4.14 4.13 11.40
N VAL A 168 4.36 5.19 10.63
CA VAL A 168 5.42 6.18 10.93
C VAL A 168 5.14 6.92 12.24
N ARG A 169 3.87 7.29 12.50
CA ARG A 169 3.47 7.89 13.77
C ARG A 169 3.78 6.98 14.96
N MET A 170 3.59 5.67 14.83
CA MET A 170 3.92 4.71 15.89
C MET A 170 5.41 4.75 16.29
N PHE A 171 6.33 5.12 15.39
CA PHE A 171 7.75 5.24 15.74
C PHE A 171 8.00 6.28 16.83
N SER A 172 7.22 7.36 16.83
CA SER A 172 7.31 8.44 17.83
C SER A 172 6.51 8.12 19.10
N LEU A 173 5.38 7.42 18.97
CA LEU A 173 4.59 6.95 20.11
C LEU A 173 5.30 5.84 20.89
N ALA A 174 6.07 4.98 20.23
CA ALA A 174 6.88 3.98 20.90
C ALA A 174 8.12 4.63 21.52
N LYS A 175 8.48 4.22 22.74
CA LYS A 175 9.77 4.54 23.36
C LYS A 175 10.92 3.96 22.53
N ASP A 176 12.12 4.44 22.81
CA ASP A 176 13.33 3.81 22.28
C ASP A 176 13.37 2.38 22.83
N HIS A 177 13.59 1.39 21.96
CA HIS A 177 13.46 -0.03 22.30
C HIS A 177 12.05 -0.51 22.70
N GLY A 178 11.01 0.29 22.43
CA GLY A 178 9.62 -0.15 22.56
C GLY A 178 9.23 -1.14 21.45
N GLU A 179 8.15 -1.87 21.66
CA GLU A 179 7.60 -2.81 20.68
C GLU A 179 6.39 -2.21 19.96
N CYS A 180 6.28 -2.48 18.67
CA CYS A 180 5.12 -2.10 17.87
C CYS A 180 4.48 -3.34 17.25
N GLY A 181 3.15 -3.40 17.27
CA GLY A 181 2.36 -4.42 16.58
C GLY A 181 1.35 -3.78 15.64
N VAL A 182 1.37 -4.18 14.36
CA VAL A 182 0.55 -3.56 13.32
C VAL A 182 -0.22 -4.62 12.55
N MET A 183 -1.47 -4.31 12.22
CA MET A 183 -2.23 -4.99 11.17
C MET A 183 -2.49 -4.03 10.01
N SER A 184 -1.98 -4.33 8.82
CA SER A 184 -2.15 -3.46 7.65
C SER A 184 -2.14 -4.24 6.34
N PRO A 185 -2.53 -3.63 5.20
CA PRO A 185 -2.38 -4.25 3.90
C PRO A 185 -0.90 -4.57 3.63
N PHE A 186 -0.58 -5.72 3.05
CA PHE A 186 0.82 -6.14 2.82
C PHE A 186 1.50 -5.47 1.62
N VAL A 187 0.82 -4.55 0.94
CA VAL A 187 1.35 -3.85 -0.24
C VAL A 187 2.64 -3.07 0.05
N TRP A 188 2.83 -2.64 1.30
CA TRP A 188 4.04 -1.94 1.73
C TRP A 188 5.28 -2.80 1.61
N MET A 189 5.16 -4.13 1.57
CA MET A 189 6.29 -5.04 1.44
C MET A 189 6.93 -5.01 0.04
N PHE A 190 6.22 -4.55 -1.00
CA PHE A 190 6.67 -4.73 -2.39
C PHE A 190 6.62 -3.46 -3.24
N ILE A 191 5.59 -2.63 -3.07
CA ILE A 191 5.33 -1.54 -4.02
C ILE A 191 6.31 -0.38 -3.79
N GLY A 192 6.81 0.22 -4.88
CA GLY A 192 7.82 1.29 -4.83
C GLY A 192 7.39 2.55 -4.07
N SER A 193 6.09 2.86 -4.00
CA SER A 193 5.58 3.97 -3.18
C SER A 193 5.88 3.81 -1.68
N TYR A 194 6.19 2.59 -1.23
CA TYR A 194 6.55 2.27 0.15
C TYR A 194 8.03 1.90 0.32
N GLU A 195 8.88 2.16 -0.68
CA GLU A 195 10.31 1.87 -0.58
C GLU A 195 10.99 2.67 0.54
N LYS A 196 10.72 3.98 0.61
CA LYS A 196 11.25 4.84 1.67
C LYS A 196 10.85 4.38 3.08
N PRO A 197 9.56 4.16 3.41
CA PRO A 197 9.20 3.65 4.72
C PRO A 197 9.71 2.24 4.99
N ARG A 198 9.84 1.37 3.98
CA ARG A 198 10.51 0.07 4.15
C ARG A 198 11.95 0.24 4.61
N ASN A 199 12.72 1.09 3.93
CA ASN A 199 14.11 1.37 4.29
C ASN A 199 14.19 1.98 5.70
N GLU A 200 13.28 2.90 6.04
CA GLU A 200 13.22 3.50 7.39
C GLU A 200 12.96 2.46 8.50
N ILE A 201 12.16 1.43 8.23
CA ILE A 201 11.96 0.30 9.16
C ILE A 201 13.21 -0.58 9.22
N ILE A 202 13.84 -0.88 8.08
CA ILE A 202 14.97 -1.80 7.97
C ILE A 202 16.26 -1.22 8.57
N ASP A 203 16.50 0.08 8.35
CA ASP A 203 17.75 0.73 8.72
C ASP A 203 17.75 1.22 10.17
N ASN A 204 16.58 1.59 10.70
CA ASN A 204 16.46 2.26 11.99
C ASN A 204 15.63 1.49 13.03
N ARG A 205 14.89 0.44 12.61
CA ARG A 205 14.13 -0.47 13.48
C ARG A 205 14.50 -1.91 13.16
N THR A 206 13.86 -2.86 13.85
CA THR A 206 14.03 -4.28 13.60
C THR A 206 12.67 -4.93 13.38
N LEU A 207 12.41 -5.41 12.17
CA LEU A 207 11.21 -6.20 11.88
C LEU A 207 11.36 -7.58 12.55
N THR A 208 10.60 -7.82 13.62
CA THR A 208 10.80 -9.00 14.49
C THR A 208 9.94 -10.19 14.07
N SER A 209 8.70 -9.94 13.66
CA SER A 209 7.83 -10.99 13.12
C SER A 209 6.85 -10.45 12.09
N LEU A 210 6.38 -11.33 11.21
CA LEU A 210 5.34 -11.02 10.23
C LEU A 210 4.54 -12.27 9.87
N ILE A 211 3.22 -12.16 9.84
CA ILE A 211 2.31 -13.16 9.28
C ILE A 211 1.63 -12.53 8.07
N GLN A 212 1.93 -13.06 6.89
CA GLN A 212 1.28 -12.67 5.65
C GLN A 212 0.08 -13.58 5.43
N LEU A 213 -1.13 -13.03 5.54
CA LEU A 213 -2.37 -13.78 5.36
C LEU A 213 -2.66 -14.01 3.87
N GLU A 214 -3.56 -14.94 3.60
CA GLU A 214 -4.20 -15.09 2.29
C GLU A 214 -5.16 -13.91 2.01
N TYR A 215 -5.47 -13.64 0.73
CA TYR A 215 -6.33 -12.52 0.32
C TYR A 215 -7.73 -12.56 0.95
N SER A 216 -8.26 -13.76 1.23
CA SER A 216 -9.50 -14.00 1.95
C SER A 216 -9.25 -14.61 3.35
N GLY A 217 -8.15 -14.20 3.99
CA GLY A 217 -7.76 -14.62 5.34
C GLY A 217 -8.68 -14.09 6.46
N PHE A 218 -9.58 -13.15 6.15
CA PHE A 218 -10.62 -12.68 7.07
C PHE A 218 -12.01 -12.89 6.48
N ALA A 219 -12.96 -13.30 7.32
CA ALA A 219 -14.35 -13.42 6.92
C ALA A 219 -14.96 -12.03 6.69
N GLY A 220 -15.66 -11.84 5.56
CA GLY A 220 -16.38 -10.60 5.27
C GLY A 220 -15.57 -9.48 4.60
N ALA A 221 -14.25 -9.64 4.42
CA ALA A 221 -13.43 -8.69 3.69
C ALA A 221 -12.32 -9.39 2.90
N THR A 222 -12.22 -9.10 1.60
CA THR A 222 -11.12 -9.57 0.73
C THR A 222 -10.10 -8.46 0.61
N VAL A 223 -9.21 -8.35 1.60
CA VAL A 223 -8.14 -7.36 1.63
C VAL A 223 -6.81 -8.09 1.88
N PRO A 224 -5.77 -7.83 1.07
CA PRO A 224 -4.45 -8.44 1.26
C PRO A 224 -3.77 -7.91 2.52
N ILE A 225 -3.96 -8.57 3.67
CA ILE A 225 -3.50 -8.10 5.00
C ILE A 225 -2.31 -8.91 5.50
N CYS A 226 -1.44 -8.25 6.24
CA CYS A 226 -0.46 -8.88 7.11
C CYS A 226 -0.57 -8.33 8.54
N THR A 227 -0.10 -9.11 9.50
CA THR A 227 0.24 -8.62 10.82
C THR A 227 1.75 -8.67 10.98
N TYR A 228 2.34 -7.68 11.64
CA TYR A 228 3.78 -7.66 11.86
C TYR A 228 4.14 -6.88 13.11
N THR A 229 5.33 -7.18 13.63
CA THR A 229 5.89 -6.51 14.78
C THR A 229 7.26 -5.95 14.46
N PHE A 230 7.57 -4.79 15.04
CA PHE A 230 8.92 -4.27 14.99
C PHE A 230 9.36 -3.74 16.35
N HIS A 231 10.62 -3.98 16.67
CA HIS A 231 11.30 -3.37 17.78
C HIS A 231 11.79 -1.98 17.36
N ASN A 232 11.49 -0.94 18.14
CA ASN A 232 11.76 0.46 17.82
C ASN A 232 13.22 0.85 18.08
N SER A 233 14.14 0.02 17.59
CA SER A 233 15.57 0.29 17.42
C SER A 233 16.17 -0.75 16.47
N PHE A 234 17.31 -0.44 15.88
CA PHE A 234 18.05 -1.38 15.04
C PHE A 234 18.84 -2.39 15.86
N VAL A 235 18.65 -3.68 15.59
CA VAL A 235 19.38 -4.80 16.20
C VAL A 235 20.11 -5.56 15.09
N LYS A 236 21.43 -5.36 15.02
CA LYS A 236 22.28 -5.96 13.98
C LYS A 236 22.21 -7.48 14.01
N GLY A 237 21.96 -8.09 12.86
CA GLY A 237 21.94 -9.55 12.69
C GLY A 237 20.71 -10.24 13.29
N TYR A 238 19.70 -9.48 13.73
CA TYR A 238 18.45 -10.07 14.19
C TYR A 238 17.73 -10.81 13.07
N LYS A 239 17.34 -12.06 13.32
CA LYS A 239 16.62 -12.91 12.35
C LYS A 239 15.13 -12.91 12.67
N GLY A 240 14.37 -12.07 11.97
CA GLY A 240 12.91 -12.02 12.05
C GLY A 240 12.25 -13.36 11.71
N GLY A 241 11.07 -13.61 12.29
CA GLY A 241 10.25 -14.78 11.99
C GLY A 241 9.09 -14.44 11.06
N TYR A 242 9.01 -15.08 9.90
CA TYR A 242 8.03 -14.76 8.87
C TYR A 242 7.18 -15.99 8.54
N VAL A 243 5.85 -15.85 8.57
CA VAL A 243 4.89 -16.91 8.23
C VAL A 243 4.17 -16.51 6.95
N ARG A 244 4.24 -17.34 5.90
CA ARG A 244 3.54 -17.13 4.64
C ARG A 244 2.29 -18.00 4.56
N LEU A 245 1.12 -17.41 4.72
CA LEU A 245 -0.14 -18.15 4.66
C LEU A 245 -0.90 -18.02 3.33
N SER A 246 -0.32 -17.35 2.34
CA SER A 246 -0.96 -17.05 1.05
C SER A 246 -1.44 -18.27 0.26
N ASP A 247 -0.91 -19.46 0.55
CA ASP A 247 -1.30 -20.70 -0.12
C ASP A 247 -2.42 -21.47 0.64
N PHE A 248 -2.83 -20.99 1.82
CA PHE A 248 -3.92 -21.56 2.62
C PHE A 248 -5.18 -20.72 2.46
N VAL A 249 -6.07 -21.11 1.56
CA VAL A 249 -7.26 -20.31 1.21
C VAL A 249 -8.29 -20.31 2.34
N GLY A 250 -8.77 -19.11 2.70
CA GLY A 250 -9.88 -18.91 3.62
C GLY A 250 -9.49 -18.64 5.08
N ALA A 251 -10.38 -17.95 5.79
CA ALA A 251 -10.12 -17.45 7.14
C ALA A 251 -9.92 -18.54 8.20
N ALA A 252 -10.66 -19.65 8.10
CA ALA A 252 -10.67 -20.71 9.11
C ALA A 252 -9.31 -21.42 9.27
N VAL A 253 -8.48 -21.42 8.22
CA VAL A 253 -7.19 -22.12 8.22
C VAL A 253 -6.02 -21.23 8.63
N GLN A 254 -6.17 -19.90 8.63
CA GLN A 254 -5.06 -18.97 8.88
C GLN A 254 -4.44 -19.18 10.27
N ALA A 255 -5.26 -19.08 11.33
CA ALA A 255 -4.78 -19.16 12.71
C ALA A 255 -4.19 -20.55 13.07
N PRO A 256 -4.84 -21.69 12.73
CA PRO A 256 -4.23 -23.00 12.95
C PRO A 256 -2.87 -23.17 12.25
N LYS A 257 -2.74 -22.71 11.00
CA LYS A 257 -1.49 -22.82 10.24
C LYS A 257 -0.37 -21.90 10.73
N ALA A 258 -0.72 -20.72 11.27
CA ALA A 258 0.23 -19.87 11.97
C ALA A 258 0.79 -20.57 13.22
N LEU A 259 -0.09 -21.16 14.05
CA LEU A 259 0.33 -21.89 15.26
C LEU A 259 1.15 -23.13 14.94
N GLU A 260 0.82 -23.84 13.85
CA GLU A 260 1.61 -24.95 13.34
C GLU A 260 3.03 -24.52 12.97
N ALA A 261 3.18 -23.41 12.23
CA ALA A 261 4.50 -22.86 11.89
C ALA A 261 5.33 -22.46 13.12
N ILE A 262 4.69 -21.90 14.15
CA ILE A 262 5.38 -21.53 15.40
C ILE A 262 5.89 -22.77 16.15
N ARG A 263 5.13 -23.86 16.13
CA ARG A 263 5.50 -25.13 16.78
C ARG A 263 6.48 -25.96 15.96
N ASN A 264 6.43 -25.85 14.64
CA ASN A 264 7.28 -26.56 13.69
C ASN A 264 7.89 -25.57 12.66
N PRO A 265 9.05 -24.97 12.95
CA PRO A 265 9.73 -24.04 12.05
C PRO A 265 10.12 -24.64 10.69
N ASP A 266 10.17 -25.97 10.55
CA ASP A 266 10.54 -26.67 9.31
C ASP A 266 9.32 -27.01 8.42
N CYS A 267 8.15 -26.45 8.73
CA CYS A 267 6.90 -26.72 7.99
C CYS A 267 6.90 -26.29 6.51
N GLY A 268 7.86 -25.47 6.08
CA GLY A 268 7.98 -24.98 4.70
C GLY A 268 7.24 -23.67 4.40
N TRP A 269 6.47 -23.14 5.35
CA TRP A 269 5.87 -21.79 5.26
C TRP A 269 6.30 -20.85 6.41
N PHE A 270 7.30 -21.26 7.19
CA PHE A 270 8.00 -20.41 8.15
C PHE A 270 9.42 -20.09 7.65
N TYR A 271 9.84 -18.85 7.81
CA TYR A 271 11.12 -18.35 7.29
C TYR A 271 11.84 -17.51 8.35
N ARG A 272 13.18 -17.54 8.30
CA ARG A 272 14.07 -16.67 9.07
C ARG A 272 14.93 -15.84 8.13
N ARG A 273 14.89 -14.52 8.28
CA ARG A 273 15.68 -13.56 7.50
C ARG A 273 16.09 -12.38 8.37
N ASP A 274 17.27 -11.83 8.09
CA ASP A 274 17.71 -10.57 8.67
C ASP A 274 17.45 -9.40 7.71
N ALA A 275 17.60 -8.19 8.24
CA ALA A 275 17.33 -6.96 7.51
C ALA A 275 18.22 -6.77 6.28
N GLU A 276 19.47 -7.23 6.33
CA GLU A 276 20.44 -7.10 5.23
C GLU A 276 20.07 -7.96 4.02
N THR A 277 19.38 -9.09 4.25
CA THR A 277 18.88 -9.93 3.15
C THR A 277 17.92 -9.16 2.24
N PHE A 278 17.08 -8.27 2.80
CA PHE A 278 16.11 -7.51 2.00
C PHE A 278 16.78 -6.46 1.11
N LYS A 279 17.94 -5.94 1.50
CA LYS A 279 18.71 -4.94 0.72
C LYS A 279 19.35 -5.51 -0.55
N GLN A 280 19.42 -6.84 -0.65
CA GLN A 280 20.05 -7.53 -1.79
C GLN A 280 19.18 -7.49 -3.06
N ILE A 281 17.88 -7.21 -2.92
CA ILE A 281 16.98 -7.02 -4.05
C ILE A 281 16.72 -5.51 -4.22
N PRO A 282 16.93 -4.93 -5.43
CA PRO A 282 16.64 -3.53 -5.69
C PRO A 282 15.21 -3.13 -5.29
N GLY A 283 15.06 -1.97 -4.64
CA GLY A 283 13.80 -1.50 -4.07
C GLY A 283 13.48 -2.07 -2.67
N THR A 284 14.37 -2.88 -2.10
CA THR A 284 14.31 -3.45 -0.75
C THR A 284 12.95 -4.11 -0.41
N PRO A 285 12.41 -5.03 -1.24
CA PRO A 285 11.17 -5.72 -0.91
C PRO A 285 11.36 -6.68 0.28
N ILE A 286 10.32 -6.84 1.11
CA ILE A 286 10.30 -7.81 2.23
C ILE A 286 10.00 -9.22 1.69
N ALA A 287 10.84 -9.70 0.76
CA ALA A 287 10.69 -10.97 0.07
C ALA A 287 11.35 -12.11 0.88
N TYR A 288 10.85 -12.36 2.08
CA TYR A 288 11.48 -13.29 3.04
C TYR A 288 11.51 -14.76 2.58
N TRP A 289 10.66 -15.12 1.62
CA TRP A 289 10.57 -16.46 1.01
C TRP A 289 11.45 -16.61 -0.23
N ALA A 290 12.14 -15.54 -0.66
CA ALA A 290 13.05 -15.62 -1.79
C ALA A 290 14.16 -16.64 -1.49
N SER A 291 14.44 -17.51 -2.47
CA SER A 291 15.55 -18.45 -2.39
C SER A 291 16.87 -17.71 -2.59
N ASP A 292 17.95 -18.28 -2.05
CA ASP A 292 19.28 -17.68 -2.18
C ASP A 292 19.69 -17.53 -3.66
N ALA A 293 19.31 -18.49 -4.52
CA ALA A 293 19.53 -18.41 -5.96
C ALA A 293 18.78 -17.23 -6.62
N LEU A 294 17.55 -16.94 -6.18
CA LEU A 294 16.78 -15.80 -6.69
C LEU A 294 17.46 -14.49 -6.27
N VAL A 295 17.85 -14.38 -5.01
CA VAL A 295 18.52 -13.18 -4.49
C VAL A 295 19.87 -12.97 -5.18
N GLU A 296 20.67 -14.03 -5.31
CA GLU A 296 21.97 -13.98 -5.98
C GLU A 296 21.87 -13.64 -7.47
N SER A 297 20.74 -13.94 -8.12
CA SER A 297 20.53 -13.55 -9.52
C SER A 297 20.52 -12.03 -9.73
N PHE A 298 20.19 -11.23 -8.71
CA PHE A 298 20.25 -9.76 -8.79
C PHE A 298 21.68 -9.22 -8.73
N SER A 299 22.61 -9.94 -8.08
CA SER A 299 24.01 -9.52 -7.97
C SER A 299 24.90 -10.12 -9.06
N LYS A 300 24.64 -11.36 -9.48
CA LYS A 300 25.43 -12.08 -10.50
C LYS A 300 24.84 -11.99 -11.91
N GLY A 301 23.53 -11.78 -12.02
CA GLY A 301 22.83 -11.76 -13.31
C GLY A 301 23.07 -10.47 -14.10
N LYS A 302 22.99 -10.57 -15.43
CA LYS A 302 22.96 -9.38 -16.30
C LYS A 302 21.54 -8.80 -16.27
N ARG A 303 21.43 -7.49 -16.02
CA ARG A 303 20.14 -6.79 -16.06
C ARG A 303 19.52 -6.90 -17.45
N LEU A 304 18.19 -7.09 -17.49
CA LEU A 304 17.46 -7.24 -18.74
C LEU A 304 17.56 -6.00 -19.64
N ASP A 305 17.53 -4.81 -19.02
CA ASP A 305 17.65 -3.52 -19.71
C ASP A 305 19.05 -3.23 -20.28
N ALA A 306 20.03 -4.10 -20.03
CA ALA A 306 21.35 -4.04 -20.66
C ALA A 306 21.47 -4.92 -21.92
N ILE A 307 20.40 -5.61 -22.33
CA ILE A 307 20.40 -6.47 -23.53
C ILE A 307 19.14 -6.35 -24.38
N ALA A 308 18.05 -5.84 -23.82
CA ALA A 308 16.79 -5.76 -24.51
C ALA A 308 15.84 -4.77 -23.84
N THR A 309 14.97 -4.14 -24.63
CA THR A 309 14.01 -3.17 -24.11
C THR A 309 12.58 -3.71 -24.12
N PRO A 310 11.89 -3.82 -22.97
CA PRO A 310 10.48 -4.21 -22.93
C PRO A 310 9.60 -3.07 -23.47
N ARG A 311 8.63 -3.43 -24.31
CA ARG A 311 7.71 -2.51 -24.98
C ARG A 311 6.27 -2.97 -24.82
N GLN A 312 5.37 -2.00 -24.70
CA GLN A 312 3.93 -2.22 -24.84
C GLN A 312 3.47 -1.84 -26.24
N GLY A 313 2.51 -2.57 -26.79
CA GLY A 313 2.02 -2.35 -28.14
C GLY A 313 0.88 -1.34 -28.23
N LEU A 314 0.08 -1.47 -29.30
CA LEU A 314 -1.13 -0.67 -29.50
C LEU A 314 -2.25 -1.07 -28.52
N ALA A 315 -3.17 -0.16 -28.25
CA ALA A 315 -4.53 -0.49 -27.83
C ALA A 315 -5.48 -0.25 -29.01
N THR A 316 -6.34 -1.21 -29.33
CA THR A 316 -7.30 -1.08 -30.45
C THR A 316 -8.39 -0.05 -30.16
N SER A 317 -8.69 0.18 -28.87
CA SER A 317 -9.80 0.99 -28.36
C SER A 317 -11.21 0.55 -28.81
N ASP A 318 -11.32 -0.46 -29.67
CA ASP A 318 -12.53 -1.15 -30.13
C ASP A 318 -12.14 -2.55 -30.67
N ASN A 319 -12.12 -3.55 -29.79
CA ASN A 319 -11.77 -4.92 -30.17
C ASN A 319 -12.74 -5.51 -31.20
N GLY A 320 -14.04 -5.21 -31.10
CA GLY A 320 -15.06 -5.76 -32.00
C GLY A 320 -14.91 -5.28 -33.44
N ARG A 321 -14.42 -4.06 -33.64
CA ARG A 321 -14.15 -3.53 -34.97
C ARG A 321 -12.83 -4.03 -35.56
N PHE A 322 -11.77 -4.08 -34.76
CA PHE A 322 -10.40 -4.21 -35.30
C PHE A 322 -9.76 -5.59 -35.13
N LEU A 323 -10.33 -6.50 -34.34
CA LEU A 323 -9.75 -7.84 -34.12
C LEU A 323 -10.64 -8.93 -34.69
N ARG A 324 -10.01 -9.95 -35.28
CA ARG A 324 -10.65 -11.18 -35.75
C ARG A 324 -9.78 -12.37 -35.38
N LYS A 325 -10.38 -13.55 -35.30
CA LYS A 325 -9.61 -14.80 -35.34
C LYS A 325 -9.07 -14.99 -36.75
N TRP A 326 -7.88 -15.60 -36.88
CA TRP A 326 -7.23 -15.74 -38.20
C TRP A 326 -8.08 -16.54 -39.20
N TRP A 327 -8.99 -17.41 -38.72
CA TRP A 327 -9.91 -18.19 -39.55
C TRP A 327 -11.19 -17.45 -39.94
N GLU A 328 -11.47 -16.27 -39.37
CA GLU A 328 -12.63 -15.45 -39.73
C GLU A 328 -12.39 -14.57 -40.96
N VAL A 329 -11.15 -14.51 -41.46
CA VAL A 329 -10.73 -13.61 -42.53
C VAL A 329 -10.15 -14.37 -43.72
N ALA A 330 -10.29 -13.80 -44.91
CA ALA A 330 -9.76 -14.41 -46.12
C ALA A 330 -8.21 -14.44 -46.10
N PRO A 331 -7.57 -15.58 -46.42
CA PRO A 331 -6.12 -15.68 -46.51
C PRO A 331 -5.51 -14.70 -47.52
N SER A 332 -6.22 -14.41 -48.62
CA SER A 332 -5.80 -13.45 -49.65
C SER A 332 -5.74 -11.99 -49.17
N ASN A 333 -6.35 -11.68 -48.02
CA ASN A 333 -6.36 -10.35 -47.42
C ASN A 333 -5.57 -10.32 -46.09
N THR A 334 -4.69 -11.30 -45.90
CA THR A 334 -3.89 -11.48 -44.68
C THR A 334 -2.41 -11.61 -45.04
N SER A 335 -1.55 -10.80 -44.42
CA SER A 335 -0.10 -10.91 -44.55
C SER A 335 0.53 -11.33 -43.23
N ARG A 336 1.44 -12.32 -43.25
CA ARG A 336 1.98 -12.97 -42.03
C ARG A 336 3.49 -12.84 -41.85
N ASP A 337 4.21 -12.33 -42.85
CA ASP A 337 5.68 -12.35 -42.85
C ASP A 337 6.30 -10.99 -43.23
N CYS A 338 5.54 -9.89 -43.11
CA CYS A 338 6.08 -8.56 -43.39
C CYS A 338 7.29 -8.27 -42.48
N GLY A 339 8.35 -7.69 -43.04
CA GLY A 339 9.55 -7.28 -42.30
C GLY A 339 9.44 -5.88 -41.67
N GLY A 340 8.37 -5.14 -41.97
CA GLY A 340 8.16 -3.80 -41.42
C GLY A 340 6.91 -3.11 -41.96
N ARG A 341 6.65 -1.90 -41.45
CA ARG A 341 5.45 -1.10 -41.78
C ARG A 341 5.35 -0.75 -43.27
N SER A 342 6.46 -0.42 -43.91
CA SER A 342 6.48 -0.08 -45.34
C SER A 342 6.05 -1.27 -46.20
N GLU A 343 6.55 -2.47 -45.90
CA GLU A 343 6.17 -3.70 -46.59
C GLU A 343 4.71 -4.08 -46.30
N ALA A 344 4.27 -3.96 -45.04
CA ALA A 344 2.88 -4.17 -44.66
C ALA A 344 1.92 -3.25 -45.45
N LYS A 345 2.27 -1.97 -45.61
CA LYS A 345 1.47 -1.02 -46.41
C LYS A 345 1.49 -1.37 -47.90
N GLN A 346 2.63 -1.78 -48.46
CA GLN A 346 2.76 -2.20 -49.86
C GLN A 346 1.99 -3.50 -50.15
N SER A 347 1.85 -4.40 -49.18
CA SER A 347 1.11 -5.66 -49.34
C SER A 347 -0.37 -5.45 -49.69
N GLY A 348 -0.95 -4.29 -49.36
CA GLY A 348 -2.38 -4.01 -49.51
C GLY A 348 -3.28 -4.89 -48.64
N SER A 349 -2.72 -5.76 -47.79
CA SER A 349 -3.49 -6.63 -46.91
C SER A 349 -4.14 -5.82 -45.80
N ARG A 350 -5.34 -6.24 -45.40
CA ARG A 350 -6.04 -5.65 -44.26
C ARG A 350 -5.60 -6.26 -42.94
N TRP A 351 -5.41 -7.57 -42.91
CA TRP A 351 -5.25 -8.33 -41.67
C TRP A 351 -3.80 -8.77 -41.45
N PHE A 352 -3.32 -8.59 -40.23
CA PHE A 352 -1.96 -8.97 -39.83
C PHE A 352 -2.01 -9.65 -38.46
N PRO A 353 -1.21 -10.70 -38.21
CA PRO A 353 -1.15 -11.34 -36.89
C PRO A 353 -0.84 -10.33 -35.78
N ILE A 354 -1.49 -10.50 -34.63
CA ILE A 354 -1.25 -9.65 -33.45
C ILE A 354 -1.02 -10.50 -32.20
N ILE A 355 0.02 -10.13 -31.46
CA ILE A 355 0.36 -10.71 -30.16
C ILE A 355 -0.52 -10.05 -29.11
N ARG A 356 -1.26 -10.88 -28.37
CA ARG A 356 -2.09 -10.45 -27.25
C ARG A 356 -1.77 -11.22 -25.99
N GLY A 357 -2.38 -10.80 -24.89
CA GLY A 357 -2.42 -11.62 -23.68
C GLY A 357 -3.19 -12.91 -23.96
N GLY A 358 -2.91 -13.93 -23.17
CA GLY A 358 -3.56 -15.23 -23.33
C GLY A 358 -3.33 -16.13 -22.13
N SER A 359 -3.76 -17.38 -22.28
CA SER A 359 -3.52 -18.43 -21.30
C SER A 359 -2.02 -18.65 -21.02
N TYR A 360 -1.70 -19.30 -19.91
CA TYR A 360 -0.33 -19.71 -19.63
C TYR A 360 0.19 -20.66 -20.71
N ARG A 361 1.28 -20.27 -21.39
CA ARG A 361 1.90 -21.07 -22.45
C ARG A 361 3.40 -20.79 -22.57
N LYS A 362 4.19 -21.86 -22.78
CA LYS A 362 5.61 -21.83 -23.16
C LYS A 362 5.80 -22.83 -24.32
N TRP A 363 6.64 -22.62 -25.32
CA TRP A 363 7.52 -21.50 -25.64
C TRP A 363 7.08 -20.75 -26.92
N TRP A 364 5.89 -21.07 -27.42
CA TRP A 364 5.35 -20.60 -28.70
C TRP A 364 3.82 -20.63 -28.69
N GLY A 365 3.17 -19.76 -29.47
CA GLY A 365 1.73 -19.82 -29.75
C GLY A 365 0.92 -18.68 -29.13
N ASP A 366 -0.39 -18.89 -28.97
CA ASP A 366 -1.40 -17.86 -28.66
C ASP A 366 -1.49 -16.75 -29.75
N TYR A 367 -1.27 -17.13 -31.01
CA TYR A 367 -1.32 -16.26 -32.19
C TYR A 367 -2.60 -16.45 -32.99
N ASP A 368 -3.73 -16.57 -32.27
CA ASP A 368 -5.01 -16.90 -32.91
C ASP A 368 -5.72 -15.67 -33.51
N GLU A 369 -5.20 -14.47 -33.28
CA GLU A 369 -5.84 -13.21 -33.64
C GLU A 369 -5.06 -12.42 -34.67
N VAL A 370 -5.81 -11.72 -35.51
CA VAL A 370 -5.33 -10.76 -36.50
C VAL A 370 -5.96 -9.40 -36.23
N VAL A 371 -5.23 -8.33 -36.55
CA VAL A 371 -5.67 -6.95 -36.42
C VAL A 371 -5.78 -6.30 -37.80
N ASN A 372 -6.81 -5.46 -37.96
CA ASN A 372 -6.92 -4.60 -39.14
C ASN A 372 -5.84 -3.50 -39.05
N TRP A 373 -4.83 -3.61 -39.92
CA TRP A 373 -3.73 -2.66 -40.06
C TRP A 373 -3.58 -2.14 -41.50
N LEU A 374 -4.68 -2.14 -42.27
CA LEU A 374 -4.70 -1.63 -43.64
C LEU A 374 -4.19 -0.18 -43.71
N ASP A 375 -3.40 0.12 -44.75
CA ASP A 375 -2.84 1.46 -44.98
C ASP A 375 -2.14 2.02 -43.73
N ASP A 376 -1.33 1.16 -43.09
CA ASP A 376 -0.62 1.48 -41.84
C ASP A 376 -1.55 1.89 -40.68
N GLY A 377 -2.68 1.18 -40.56
CA GLY A 377 -3.64 1.35 -39.48
C GLY A 377 -4.48 2.63 -39.58
N ARG A 378 -4.62 3.21 -40.78
CA ARG A 378 -5.35 4.48 -41.01
C ARG A 378 -6.72 4.51 -40.33
N GLU A 379 -7.53 3.49 -40.56
CA GLU A 379 -8.89 3.39 -40.01
C GLU A 379 -8.89 3.41 -38.46
N MET A 380 -7.94 2.71 -37.84
CA MET A 380 -7.80 2.67 -36.38
C MET A 380 -7.32 4.02 -35.83
N LYS A 381 -6.36 4.66 -36.51
CA LYS A 381 -5.83 5.98 -36.14
C LYS A 381 -6.93 7.04 -36.16
N GLU A 382 -7.74 7.08 -37.23
CA GLU A 382 -8.88 7.99 -37.35
C GLU A 382 -9.93 7.73 -36.25
N ALA A 383 -10.26 6.47 -35.98
CA ALA A 383 -11.21 6.10 -34.93
C ALA A 383 -10.73 6.49 -33.51
N ILE A 384 -9.44 6.35 -33.23
CA ILE A 384 -8.83 6.74 -31.95
C ILE A 384 -8.91 8.26 -31.76
N LEU A 385 -8.57 9.05 -32.78
CA LEU A 385 -8.64 10.52 -32.70
C LEU A 385 -10.08 11.01 -32.55
N ALA A 386 -11.04 10.35 -33.19
CA ALA A 386 -12.46 10.65 -33.00
C ALA A 386 -12.96 10.31 -31.58
N LYS A 387 -12.45 9.23 -30.97
CA LYS A 387 -12.85 8.79 -29.62
C LYS A 387 -12.19 9.62 -28.52
N TYR A 388 -10.92 9.97 -28.67
CA TYR A 388 -10.14 10.74 -27.71
C TYR A 388 -9.80 12.12 -28.28
N THR A 389 -10.79 13.00 -28.28
CA THR A 389 -10.73 14.34 -28.92
C THR A 389 -9.67 15.28 -28.35
N TYR A 390 -9.12 14.98 -27.17
CA TYR A 390 -8.02 15.73 -26.55
C TYR A 390 -6.64 15.32 -27.08
N LEU A 391 -6.53 14.27 -27.90
CA LEU A 391 -5.27 13.84 -28.50
C LEU A 391 -5.06 14.52 -29.86
N SER A 392 -3.86 15.05 -30.07
CA SER A 392 -3.41 15.58 -31.37
C SER A 392 -2.85 14.49 -32.29
N THR A 393 -2.32 13.39 -31.72
CA THR A 393 -1.83 12.22 -32.46
C THR A 393 -2.30 10.93 -31.77
N PRO A 394 -2.42 9.80 -32.52
CA PRO A 394 -2.86 8.54 -31.94
C PRO A 394 -1.76 7.83 -31.13
N ASP A 395 -0.54 8.38 -31.07
CA ASP A 395 0.66 7.68 -30.56
C ASP A 395 0.59 7.37 -29.06
N PHE A 396 -0.23 8.10 -28.30
CA PHE A 396 -0.51 7.75 -26.90
C PHE A 396 -1.25 6.40 -26.76
N VAL A 397 -1.99 5.99 -27.79
CA VAL A 397 -2.76 4.75 -27.83
C VAL A 397 -2.05 3.69 -28.70
N ILE A 398 -1.45 4.12 -29.81
CA ILE A 398 -0.70 3.29 -30.76
C ILE A 398 0.80 3.48 -30.53
N LYS A 399 1.32 2.79 -29.52
CA LYS A 399 2.72 2.94 -29.08
C LYS A 399 3.68 2.05 -29.87
N ASN A 400 4.96 2.45 -29.86
CA ASN A 400 6.10 1.65 -30.32
C ASN A 400 5.95 1.08 -31.75
N GLN A 401 5.34 1.85 -32.65
CA GLN A 401 5.14 1.45 -34.05
C GLN A 401 6.45 1.08 -34.77
N GLY A 402 7.60 1.60 -34.31
CA GLY A 402 8.92 1.26 -34.84
C GLY A 402 9.37 -0.19 -34.56
N ASP A 403 8.70 -0.89 -33.64
CA ASP A 403 8.99 -2.28 -33.30
C ASP A 403 8.01 -3.27 -33.92
N TYR A 404 7.01 -2.80 -34.65
CA TYR A 404 6.05 -3.67 -35.32
C TYR A 404 6.76 -4.56 -36.34
N PHE A 405 6.29 -5.80 -36.46
CA PHE A 405 6.77 -6.82 -37.38
C PHE A 405 8.16 -7.40 -37.08
N LYS A 406 8.88 -6.88 -36.07
CA LYS A 406 10.15 -7.47 -35.63
C LYS A 406 9.90 -8.77 -34.82
N PRO A 407 10.80 -9.76 -34.90
CA PRO A 407 10.76 -10.90 -33.99
C PRO A 407 11.00 -10.43 -32.54
N ALA A 408 10.37 -11.11 -31.58
CA ALA A 408 10.40 -10.70 -30.17
C ALA A 408 10.20 -11.89 -29.22
N VAL A 409 10.41 -11.64 -27.93
CA VAL A 409 9.89 -12.48 -26.86
C VAL A 409 8.67 -11.78 -26.27
N SER A 410 7.52 -12.45 -26.19
CA SER A 410 6.28 -11.89 -25.65
C SER A 410 5.83 -12.57 -24.35
N TRP A 411 5.07 -11.85 -23.53
CA TRP A 411 4.42 -12.37 -22.32
C TRP A 411 3.06 -11.71 -22.10
N SER A 412 2.20 -12.39 -21.34
CA SER A 412 0.93 -11.80 -20.89
C SER A 412 1.20 -10.75 -19.80
N LYS A 413 0.66 -9.54 -19.95
CA LYS A 413 0.82 -8.44 -18.96
C LYS A 413 0.34 -8.82 -17.55
N ILE A 414 -0.70 -9.66 -17.47
CA ILE A 414 -1.26 -10.16 -16.22
C ILE A 414 -1.32 -11.68 -16.32
N SER A 415 -0.89 -12.38 -15.27
CA SER A 415 -0.99 -13.83 -15.14
C SER A 415 -1.24 -14.22 -13.68
N SER A 416 -2.00 -15.29 -13.47
CA SER A 416 -2.17 -15.97 -12.18
C SER A 416 -1.28 -17.21 -12.05
N SER A 417 -0.39 -17.44 -13.02
CA SER A 417 0.54 -18.59 -13.07
C SER A 417 1.99 -18.10 -13.06
N LEU A 418 2.93 -19.02 -13.24
CA LEU A 418 4.35 -18.72 -13.38
C LEU A 418 4.61 -17.79 -14.58
N ALA A 419 5.73 -17.06 -14.52
CA ALA A 419 6.22 -16.29 -15.66
C ALA A 419 6.30 -17.18 -16.91
N SER A 420 5.71 -16.71 -18.01
CA SER A 420 5.64 -17.42 -19.29
C SER A 420 6.04 -16.49 -20.42
N PHE A 421 6.96 -16.98 -21.24
CA PHE A 421 7.53 -16.25 -22.35
C PHE A 421 7.34 -17.08 -23.62
N ARG A 422 7.02 -16.41 -24.71
CA ARG A 422 6.76 -17.01 -26.02
C ARG A 422 7.60 -16.32 -27.08
N PHE A 423 8.23 -17.10 -27.96
CA PHE A 423 8.90 -16.55 -29.13
C PHE A 423 7.87 -16.07 -30.14
N ALA A 424 7.87 -14.79 -30.45
CA ALA A 424 7.08 -14.19 -31.50
C ALA A 424 7.92 -14.05 -32.78
N PRO A 425 7.49 -14.63 -33.91
CA PRO A 425 8.20 -14.51 -35.18
C PRO A 425 8.06 -13.08 -35.75
N ARG A 426 8.84 -12.82 -36.80
CA ARG A 426 8.62 -11.65 -37.66
C ARG A 426 7.20 -11.65 -38.25
N GLY A 427 6.72 -10.48 -38.66
CA GLY A 427 5.42 -10.33 -39.33
C GLY A 427 4.23 -10.07 -38.40
N MET A 428 4.46 -9.82 -37.11
CA MET A 428 3.38 -9.61 -36.12
C MET A 428 3.35 -8.18 -35.55
N LEU A 429 2.15 -7.70 -35.22
CA LEU A 429 1.95 -6.56 -34.32
C LEU A 429 1.83 -7.06 -32.88
N PHE A 430 1.80 -6.15 -31.91
CA PHE A 430 1.58 -6.49 -30.49
C PHE A 430 0.66 -5.48 -29.80
N GLU A 431 -0.03 -5.94 -28.75
CA GLU A 431 -1.04 -5.21 -27.99
C GLU A 431 -0.57 -4.91 -26.55
N VAL A 432 -1.33 -4.13 -25.79
CA VAL A 432 -1.04 -3.82 -24.38
C VAL A 432 -0.99 -5.08 -23.50
N ALA A 433 -1.91 -6.04 -23.72
CA ALA A 433 -1.94 -7.27 -22.94
C ALA A 433 -0.85 -8.30 -23.32
N GLY A 434 -0.23 -8.15 -24.50
CA GLY A 434 0.84 -9.01 -25.03
C GLY A 434 2.15 -8.24 -25.17
N ALA A 435 2.71 -7.79 -24.04
CA ALA A 435 3.95 -7.03 -24.03
C ALA A 435 5.10 -7.83 -24.65
N CYS A 436 6.03 -7.13 -25.29
CA CYS A 436 7.11 -7.72 -26.06
C CYS A 436 8.47 -7.17 -25.62
N LEU A 437 9.51 -7.97 -25.80
CA LEU A 437 10.91 -7.66 -25.56
C LEU A 437 11.63 -7.88 -26.88
N PHE A 438 12.33 -6.83 -27.34
CA PHE A 438 13.11 -6.84 -28.57
C PHE A 438 14.58 -6.84 -28.20
N ALA A 439 15.34 -7.80 -28.75
CA ALA A 439 16.79 -7.81 -28.61
C ALA A 439 17.40 -6.65 -29.40
N GLU A 440 18.48 -6.06 -28.87
CA GLU A 440 19.24 -4.99 -29.52
C GLU A 440 20.09 -5.48 -30.71
#